data_AF-A0A1D6ETK8-F1
#
_entry.id   AF-A0A1D6ETK8-F1
#
_cell.length_a   1.000
_cell.length_b   1.000
_cell.length_c   1.000
_cell.angle_alpha   90.00
_cell.angle_beta   90.00
_cell.angle_gamma   90.00
#
_symmetry.space_group_name_H-M   'P 1'
#
loop_
_entity.id
_entity.type
_entity.pdbx_description
1 polymer ?
#
loop_
_entity_poly.entity_id
_entity_poly.type
_entity_poly.pdbx_seq_one_letter_code
_entity_poly.pdbx_strand_id
1 'polypeptide(L)'
;MLVCFRAGSTASKRGVEQMASEERILVSVRLRPVNAREAERGDGSDWECTSTTTLMFRGNIPERAMFPASYTYDRVFNPKCSTRQVYEEGAKQVALSVLSGINSSIFAYGQTSSGKTYTMVGITERSMSDIYDYIDKHPEREFVLKFSAMEIYNEAVRDLLRPDATQLRLLDDPETIESSAKQFMGRGNSSTLLACVNFVDLAGSERASQTQSAGMRLKEGSHINRSLLTLGKVIRQLRSVKVL
;
A
#
# COMPACT_ATOMS: atom_id res chain seq x y z
N MET A 1 8.27 4.95 0.64
CA MET A 1 7.89 3.86 1.56
C MET A 1 6.71 3.13 0.97
N LEU A 2 6.71 1.80 1.01
CA LEU A 2 5.62 0.94 0.56
C LEU A 2 5.07 0.22 1.80
N VAL A 3 3.80 0.43 2.11
CA VAL A 3 3.12 -0.23 3.23
C VAL A 3 2.14 -1.23 2.65
N CYS A 4 2.38 -2.51 2.87
CA CYS A 4 1.56 -3.60 2.37
C CYS A 4 0.75 -4.20 3.52
N PHE A 5 -0.57 -4.14 3.40
CA PHE A 5 -1.53 -4.72 4.32
C PHE A 5 -2.17 -5.95 3.67
N ARG A 6 -2.13 -7.08 4.38
CA ARG A 6 -2.92 -8.26 4.07
C ARG A 6 -3.89 -8.50 5.23
N ALA A 7 -5.18 -8.53 4.95
CA ALA A 7 -6.18 -8.96 5.93
C ALA A 7 -5.99 -10.46 6.21
N GLY A 8 -6.17 -10.90 7.46
CA GLY A 8 -6.25 -12.34 7.73
C GLY A 8 -7.63 -12.86 7.39
N SER A 9 -7.69 -14.13 6.98
CA SER A 9 -8.96 -14.84 6.88
C SER A 9 -9.02 -15.87 8.00
N THR A 10 -10.01 -15.75 8.88
CA THR A 10 -10.42 -16.80 9.81
C THR A 10 -11.68 -17.48 9.28
N ALA A 11 -11.53 -18.43 8.34
CA ALA A 11 -12.54 -19.43 8.00
C ALA A 11 -11.81 -20.60 7.30
N SER A 12 -11.92 -21.88 7.67
CA SER A 12 -12.75 -22.61 8.62
C SER A 12 -12.04 -23.93 8.96
N LYS A 13 -12.34 -24.48 10.14
CA LYS A 13 -12.03 -25.85 10.55
C LYS A 13 -12.56 -26.86 9.50
N ARG A 14 -11.65 -27.61 8.86
CA ARG A 14 -11.78 -29.04 8.53
C ARG A 14 -10.46 -29.58 7.94
N GLY A 15 -9.72 -30.33 8.75
CA GLY A 15 -9.05 -31.56 8.32
C GLY A 15 -7.75 -31.53 7.50
N VAL A 16 -7.17 -30.37 7.17
CA VAL A 16 -5.81 -30.33 6.58
C VAL A 16 -5.02 -29.21 7.26
N GLU A 17 -3.84 -29.53 7.80
CA GLU A 17 -2.90 -28.58 8.38
C GLU A 17 -2.41 -27.59 7.31
N GLN A 18 -3.20 -26.55 7.07
CA GLN A 18 -2.79 -25.41 6.25
C GLN A 18 -2.47 -24.28 7.22
N MET A 19 -1.19 -23.90 7.30
CA MET A 19 -0.71 -22.80 8.15
C MET A 19 -1.60 -21.57 7.95
N ALA A 20 -2.42 -21.25 8.94
CA ALA A 20 -3.22 -20.04 8.98
C ALA A 20 -2.27 -18.84 8.85
N SER A 21 -2.36 -18.10 7.75
CA SER A 21 -1.54 -16.90 7.58
C SER A 21 -2.20 -15.75 8.35
N GLU A 22 -1.58 -15.36 9.45
CA GLU A 22 -2.01 -14.23 10.29
C GLU A 22 -2.17 -12.92 9.51
N GLU A 23 -3.05 -12.05 10.00
CA GLU A 23 -3.06 -10.63 9.61
C GLU A 23 -1.66 -10.06 9.76
N ARG A 24 -1.15 -9.41 8.70
CA ARG A 24 0.21 -8.89 8.71
C ARG A 24 0.29 -7.59 7.95
N ILE A 25 0.82 -6.58 8.63
CA ILE A 25 1.23 -5.31 8.04
C ILE A 25 2.72 -5.37 7.80
N LEU A 26 3.12 -5.39 6.53
CA LEU A 26 4.50 -5.34 6.10
C LEU A 26 4.87 -3.92 5.67
N VAL A 27 5.97 -3.41 6.18
CA VAL A 27 6.50 -2.08 5.84
C VAL A 27 7.82 -2.27 5.11
N SER A 28 7.80 -1.95 3.82
CA SER A 28 9.00 -1.92 2.99
C SER A 28 9.44 -0.48 2.75
N VAL A 29 10.73 -0.19 2.83
CA VAL A 29 11.27 1.13 2.44
C VAL A 29 12.04 0.98 1.14
N ARG A 30 11.88 1.96 0.24
CA ARG A 30 12.63 2.05 -1.01
C ARG A 30 13.33 3.40 -1.05
N LEU A 31 14.65 3.38 -1.17
CA LEU A 31 15.43 4.56 -1.55
C LEU A 31 15.39 4.70 -3.07
N ARG A 32 15.04 5.90 -3.56
CA ARG A 32 15.14 6.17 -4.99
C ARG A 32 16.59 6.52 -5.38
N PRO A 33 16.99 6.27 -6.64
CA PRO A 33 18.20 6.86 -7.18
C PRO A 33 18.23 8.38 -7.04
N VAL A 34 19.44 8.92 -6.87
CA VAL A 34 19.74 10.34 -7.03
C VAL A 34 19.46 10.72 -8.48
N ASN A 35 18.72 11.81 -8.71
CA ASN A 35 18.43 12.27 -10.07
C ASN A 35 19.60 13.08 -10.64
N ALA A 36 19.61 13.31 -11.96
CA ALA A 36 20.72 14.01 -12.62
C ALA A 36 20.99 15.41 -12.03
N ARG A 37 19.94 16.15 -11.67
CA ARG A 37 20.07 17.51 -11.09
C ARG A 37 20.68 17.50 -9.70
N GLU A 38 20.38 16.47 -8.90
CA GLU A 38 20.98 16.26 -7.58
C GLU A 38 22.45 15.83 -7.71
N ALA A 39 22.75 14.96 -8.66
CA ALA A 39 24.13 14.53 -8.94
C ALA A 39 25.02 15.70 -9.39
N GLU A 40 24.51 16.59 -10.25
CA GLU A 40 25.20 17.82 -10.68
C GLU A 40 25.50 18.78 -9.53
N ARG A 41 24.65 18.80 -8.51
CA ARG A 41 24.82 19.64 -7.30
C ARG A 41 25.74 19.01 -6.26
N GLY A 42 26.13 17.75 -6.44
CA GLY A 42 26.84 16.98 -5.43
C GLY A 42 25.96 16.55 -4.26
N ASP A 43 24.63 16.56 -4.42
CA ASP A 43 23.68 16.12 -3.40
C ASP A 43 23.78 14.59 -3.27
N GLY A 44 24.46 14.13 -2.21
CA GLY A 44 24.55 12.72 -1.85
C GLY A 44 23.29 12.20 -1.14
N SER A 45 23.18 10.87 -0.99
CA SER A 45 22.15 10.29 -0.12
C SER A 45 22.65 10.28 1.32
N ASP A 46 22.00 11.04 2.20
CA ASP A 46 22.22 10.97 3.65
C ASP A 46 21.76 9.63 4.26
N TRP A 47 21.05 8.81 3.48
CA TRP A 47 20.56 7.50 3.89
C TRP A 47 21.37 6.38 3.27
N GLU A 48 21.75 5.41 4.08
CA GLU A 48 22.44 4.20 3.68
C GLU A 48 21.64 2.96 4.07
N CYS A 49 21.49 2.01 3.15
CA CYS A 49 20.99 0.68 3.46
C CYS A 49 22.15 -0.16 4.01
N THR A 50 22.18 -0.39 5.32
CA THR A 50 23.20 -1.25 5.94
C THR A 50 22.87 -2.73 5.78
N SER A 51 21.59 -3.06 5.61
CA SER A 51 21.11 -4.41 5.32
C SER A 51 19.82 -4.38 4.50
N THR A 52 19.24 -5.55 4.24
CA THR A 52 17.91 -5.70 3.63
C THR A 52 16.75 -5.30 4.56
N THR A 53 17.02 -4.94 5.81
CA THR A 53 16.02 -4.54 6.82
C THR A 53 16.33 -3.24 7.52
N THR A 54 17.56 -2.71 7.42
CA THR A 54 18.01 -1.57 8.20
C THR A 54 18.44 -0.40 7.32
N LEU A 55 17.91 0.78 7.64
CA LEU A 55 18.33 2.08 7.10
C LEU A 55 19.08 2.86 8.17
N MET A 56 20.19 3.48 7.79
CA MET A 56 21.01 4.32 8.67
C MET A 56 21.13 5.73 8.08
N PHE A 57 21.04 6.73 8.94
CA PHE A 57 21.31 8.12 8.59
C PHE A 57 22.80 8.42 8.79
N ARG A 58 23.48 8.90 7.73
CA ARG A 58 24.92 9.21 7.73
C ARG A 58 25.24 10.68 8.05
N GLY A 59 24.23 11.56 8.06
CA GLY A 59 24.45 12.98 8.37
C GLY A 59 24.85 13.21 9.82
N ASN A 60 25.38 14.39 10.13
CA ASN A 60 25.65 14.80 11.51
C ASN A 60 24.35 14.88 12.28
N ILE A 61 24.11 13.90 13.15
CA ILE A 61 22.99 13.89 14.08
C ILE A 61 23.34 14.87 15.20
N PRO A 62 22.61 15.98 15.39
CA PRO A 62 22.84 16.87 16.51
C PRO A 62 22.77 16.07 17.82
N GLU A 63 23.62 16.37 18.79
CA GLU A 63 23.66 15.68 20.09
C GLU A 63 22.30 15.68 20.84
N ARG A 64 21.41 16.63 20.49
CA ARG A 64 20.04 16.77 21.02
C ARG A 64 18.96 16.15 20.12
N ALA A 65 19.32 15.41 19.07
CA ALA A 65 18.34 14.80 18.18
C ALA A 65 17.56 13.71 18.92
N MET A 66 16.24 13.83 18.90
CA MET A 66 15.32 12.90 19.56
C MET A 66 14.99 11.66 18.70
N PHE A 67 15.68 11.48 17.57
CA PHE A 67 15.40 10.42 16.59
C PHE A 67 16.59 9.46 16.47
N PRO A 68 16.34 8.16 16.28
CA PRO A 68 17.40 7.16 16.20
C PRO A 68 18.24 7.32 14.93
N ALA A 69 19.52 6.94 15.02
CA ALA A 69 20.45 6.93 13.90
C ALA A 69 20.16 5.83 12.87
N SER A 70 19.44 4.77 13.28
CA SER A 70 19.03 3.66 12.44
C SER A 70 17.56 3.29 12.64
N TYR A 71 16.96 2.77 11.57
CA TYR A 71 15.57 2.35 11.53
C TYR A 71 15.48 0.95 10.90
N THR A 72 14.74 0.06 11.56
CA THR A 72 14.51 -1.31 11.08
C THR A 72 13.10 -1.44 10.52
N TYR A 73 13.00 -2.13 9.38
CA TYR A 73 11.77 -2.38 8.63
C TYR A 73 11.70 -3.86 8.21
N ASP A 74 10.53 -4.29 7.72
CA ASP A 74 10.38 -5.65 7.21
C ASP A 74 11.25 -5.87 5.96
N ARG A 75 11.44 -4.83 5.14
CA ARG A 75 12.36 -4.83 4.00
C ARG A 75 12.84 -3.43 3.64
N VAL A 76 14.06 -3.33 3.13
CA VAL A 76 14.70 -2.11 2.65
C VAL A 76 15.30 -2.38 1.27
N PHE A 77 14.89 -1.59 0.29
CA PHE A 77 15.36 -1.61 -1.08
C PHE A 77 16.31 -0.44 -1.32
N ASN A 78 17.54 -0.76 -1.71
CA ASN A 78 18.55 0.23 -2.03
C ASN A 78 18.27 0.90 -3.40
N PRO A 79 18.96 2.01 -3.74
CA PRO A 79 18.72 2.72 -5.00
C PRO A 79 18.94 1.88 -6.27
N LYS A 80 19.72 0.80 -6.21
CA LYS A 80 19.98 -0.08 -7.36
C LYS A 80 18.85 -1.09 -7.59
N CYS A 81 17.93 -1.26 -6.63
CA CYS A 81 16.80 -2.16 -6.74
C CYS A 81 15.80 -1.68 -7.80
N SER A 82 15.54 -2.54 -8.79
CA SER A 82 14.52 -2.30 -9.81
C SER A 82 13.11 -2.33 -9.21
N THR A 83 12.14 -1.70 -9.88
CA THR A 83 10.72 -1.79 -9.46
C THR A 83 10.20 -3.23 -9.53
N ARG A 84 10.78 -4.07 -10.40
CA ARG A 84 10.50 -5.51 -10.46
C ARG A 84 10.87 -6.22 -9.16
N GLN A 85 12.09 -6.00 -8.66
CA GLN A 85 12.52 -6.59 -7.39
C GLN A 85 11.65 -6.10 -6.23
N VAL A 86 11.33 -4.79 -6.20
CA VAL A 86 10.43 -4.22 -5.18
C VAL A 86 9.06 -4.90 -5.21
N TYR A 87 8.54 -5.25 -6.39
CA TYR A 87 7.32 -6.03 -6.53
C TYR A 87 7.49 -7.46 -6.02
N GLU A 88 8.42 -8.21 -6.59
CA GLU A 88 8.63 -9.64 -6.31
C GLU A 88 8.88 -9.90 -4.82
N GLU A 89 9.67 -9.03 -4.19
CA GLU A 89 10.09 -9.17 -2.81
C GLU A 89 9.20 -8.40 -1.82
N GLY A 90 8.56 -7.30 -2.23
CA GLY A 90 7.85 -6.40 -1.30
C GLY A 90 6.33 -6.49 -1.34
N ALA A 91 5.76 -6.83 -2.50
CA ALA A 91 4.32 -6.66 -2.74
C ALA A 91 3.63 -7.90 -3.31
N LYS A 92 4.33 -8.76 -4.06
CA LYS A 92 3.75 -9.87 -4.83
C LYS A 92 2.87 -10.79 -3.99
N GLN A 93 3.34 -11.22 -2.83
CA GLN A 93 2.56 -12.09 -1.94
C GLN A 93 1.25 -11.42 -1.46
N VAL A 94 1.28 -10.12 -1.20
CA VAL A 94 0.12 -9.35 -0.74
C VAL A 94 -0.83 -9.06 -1.90
N ALA A 95 -0.31 -8.72 -3.08
CA ALA A 95 -1.12 -8.49 -4.27
C ALA A 95 -1.87 -9.76 -4.68
N LEU A 96 -1.21 -10.91 -4.67
CA LEU A 96 -1.78 -12.18 -5.11
C LEU A 96 -2.64 -12.88 -4.04
N SER A 97 -2.74 -12.34 -2.82
CA SER A 97 -3.64 -12.92 -1.80
C SER A 97 -5.11 -12.89 -2.23
N VAL A 98 -5.47 -11.94 -3.10
CA VAL A 98 -6.83 -11.82 -3.66
C VAL A 98 -7.28 -13.09 -4.38
N LEU A 99 -6.36 -13.81 -5.01
CA LEU A 99 -6.63 -15.08 -5.71
C LEU A 99 -7.04 -16.21 -4.76
N SER A 100 -6.72 -16.07 -3.47
CA SER A 100 -7.14 -16.96 -2.39
C SER A 100 -8.38 -16.46 -1.63
N GLY A 101 -9.05 -15.42 -2.13
CA GLY A 101 -10.21 -14.83 -1.47
C GLY A 101 -9.86 -13.92 -0.29
N ILE A 102 -8.63 -13.38 -0.23
CA ILE A 102 -8.16 -12.54 0.87
C ILE A 102 -7.97 -11.10 0.40
N ASN A 103 -8.66 -10.17 1.06
CA ASN A 103 -8.51 -8.74 0.82
C ASN A 103 -7.10 -8.25 1.15
N SER A 104 -6.58 -7.36 0.31
CA SER A 104 -5.27 -6.74 0.52
C SER A 104 -5.25 -5.28 0.08
N SER A 105 -4.28 -4.53 0.61
CA SER A 105 -4.10 -3.13 0.27
C SER A 105 -2.62 -2.78 0.28
N ILE A 106 -2.15 -2.13 -0.77
CA ILE A 106 -0.76 -1.74 -0.95
C ILE A 106 -0.73 -0.23 -1.09
N PHE A 107 -0.02 0.45 -0.19
CA PHE A 107 0.06 1.90 -0.11
C PHE A 107 1.47 2.38 -0.46
N ALA A 108 1.58 3.36 -1.37
CA ALA A 108 2.80 4.13 -1.54
C ALA A 108 2.71 5.41 -0.70
N TYR A 109 3.72 5.62 0.15
CA TYR A 109 3.81 6.74 1.08
C TYR A 109 5.19 7.41 1.03
N GLY A 110 5.21 8.73 1.20
CA GLY A 110 6.43 9.56 1.21
C GLY A 110 6.19 10.95 0.64
N GLN A 111 7.13 11.88 0.84
CA GLN A 111 7.04 13.24 0.30
C GLN A 111 6.92 13.29 -1.23
N THR A 112 6.52 14.44 -1.78
CA THR A 112 6.57 14.67 -3.24
C THR A 112 7.98 14.40 -3.79
N SER A 113 8.05 13.85 -5.01
CA SER A 113 9.30 13.46 -5.68
C SER A 113 10.10 12.31 -5.02
N SER A 114 9.54 11.60 -4.03
CA SER A 114 10.20 10.41 -3.44
C SER A 114 10.06 9.12 -4.26
N GLY A 115 9.35 9.13 -5.39
CA GLY A 115 9.17 7.97 -6.26
C GLY A 115 7.96 7.08 -5.94
N LYS A 116 6.94 7.61 -5.24
CA LYS A 116 5.68 6.91 -4.93
C LYS A 116 4.97 6.39 -6.18
N THR A 117 4.51 7.29 -7.05
CA THR A 117 3.80 6.97 -8.30
C THR A 117 4.63 6.05 -9.19
N TYR A 118 5.92 6.35 -9.36
CA TYR A 118 6.85 5.50 -10.12
C TYR A 118 6.89 4.05 -9.60
N THR A 119 6.89 3.89 -8.27
CA THR A 119 6.86 2.55 -7.67
C THR A 119 5.47 1.93 -7.85
N MET A 120 4.41 2.64 -7.48
CA MET A 120 3.04 2.11 -7.48
C MET A 120 2.58 1.67 -8.86
N VAL A 121 2.80 2.47 -9.91
CA VAL A 121 2.49 2.10 -11.31
C VAL A 121 3.13 0.76 -11.65
N GLY A 122 4.43 0.62 -11.38
CA GLY A 122 5.15 -0.61 -11.66
C GLY A 122 4.80 -1.78 -10.73
N ILE A 123 4.20 -1.55 -9.56
CA ILE A 123 3.61 -2.61 -8.72
C ILE A 123 2.28 -3.06 -9.33
N THR A 124 1.40 -2.12 -9.69
CA THR A 124 0.07 -2.40 -10.24
C THR A 124 0.17 -3.16 -11.56
N GLU A 125 1.01 -2.72 -12.50
CA GLU A 125 1.20 -3.39 -13.79
C GLU A 125 1.63 -4.85 -13.63
N ARG A 126 2.64 -5.11 -12.78
CA ARG A 126 3.15 -6.46 -12.51
C ARG A 126 2.14 -7.33 -11.77
N SER A 127 1.40 -6.74 -10.83
CA SER A 127 0.34 -7.44 -10.11
C SER A 127 -0.75 -7.90 -11.08
N MET A 128 -1.18 -7.02 -11.98
CA MET A 128 -2.17 -7.37 -13.00
C MET A 128 -1.66 -8.46 -13.94
N SER A 129 -0.40 -8.35 -14.40
CA SER A 129 0.22 -9.39 -15.24
C SER A 129 0.20 -10.76 -14.55
N ASP A 130 0.63 -10.84 -13.29
CA ASP A 130 0.62 -12.11 -12.55
C ASP A 130 -0.81 -12.64 -12.28
N ILE A 131 -1.79 -11.74 -12.10
CA ILE A 131 -3.20 -12.12 -11.93
C ILE A 131 -3.75 -12.73 -13.23
N TYR A 132 -3.52 -12.11 -14.38
CA TYR A 132 -3.92 -12.66 -15.68
C TYR A 132 -3.21 -13.99 -15.97
N ASP A 133 -1.90 -14.05 -15.73
CA ASP A 133 -1.13 -15.29 -15.87
C ASP A 133 -1.67 -16.42 -14.98
N TYR A 134 -2.18 -16.09 -13.78
CA TYR A 134 -2.83 -17.06 -12.91
C TYR A 134 -4.17 -17.53 -13.49
N ILE A 135 -5.00 -16.62 -13.98
CA ILE A 135 -6.31 -16.93 -14.57
C ILE A 135 -6.14 -17.89 -15.76
N ASP A 136 -5.20 -17.60 -16.66
CA ASP A 136 -4.94 -18.42 -17.85
C ASP A 136 -4.48 -19.85 -17.49
N LYS A 137 -3.84 -20.02 -16.32
CA LYS A 137 -3.36 -21.31 -15.82
C LYS A 137 -4.42 -22.11 -15.05
N HIS A 138 -5.58 -21.52 -14.76
CA HIS A 138 -6.64 -22.15 -13.96
C HIS A 138 -7.99 -22.17 -14.71
N PRO A 139 -8.10 -22.90 -15.85
CA PRO A 139 -9.32 -22.96 -16.64
C PRO A 139 -10.49 -23.66 -15.93
N GLU A 140 -10.22 -24.34 -14.81
CA GLU A 140 -11.24 -24.97 -13.97
C GLU A 140 -12.05 -23.97 -13.13
N ARG A 141 -11.67 -22.69 -13.12
CA ARG A 141 -12.32 -21.62 -12.35
C ARG A 141 -12.85 -20.54 -13.27
N GLU A 142 -14.02 -20.00 -12.93
CA GLU A 142 -14.56 -18.80 -13.55
C GLU A 142 -14.12 -17.56 -12.79
N PHE A 143 -13.57 -16.57 -13.51
CA PHE A 143 -13.10 -15.32 -12.92
C PHE A 143 -13.88 -14.13 -13.47
N VAL A 144 -14.35 -13.26 -12.57
CA VAL A 144 -14.96 -11.98 -12.93
C VAL A 144 -14.15 -10.85 -12.29
N LEU A 145 -13.48 -10.05 -13.12
CA LEU A 145 -12.67 -8.93 -12.66
C LEU A 145 -13.48 -7.64 -12.77
N LYS A 146 -13.49 -6.87 -11.69
CA LYS A 146 -14.09 -5.54 -11.63
C LYS A 146 -13.02 -4.53 -11.28
N PHE A 147 -12.89 -3.49 -12.09
CA PHE A 147 -11.92 -2.43 -11.89
C PHE A 147 -12.63 -1.16 -11.45
N SER A 148 -12.03 -0.46 -10.49
CA SER A 148 -12.44 0.87 -10.08
C SER A 148 -11.20 1.73 -9.90
N ALA A 149 -11.30 3.01 -10.26
CA ALA A 149 -10.25 3.99 -10.04
C ALA A 149 -10.89 5.26 -9.49
N MET A 150 -10.39 5.73 -8.35
CA MET A 150 -10.95 6.86 -7.64
C MET A 150 -9.84 7.78 -7.14
N GLU A 151 -10.13 9.08 -7.12
CA GLU A 151 -9.28 10.10 -6.52
C GLU A 151 -10.01 10.70 -5.31
N ILE A 152 -9.28 10.86 -4.19
CA ILE A 152 -9.74 11.67 -3.06
C ILE A 152 -8.88 12.93 -3.04
N TYR A 153 -9.46 14.05 -3.43
CA TYR A 153 -8.78 15.35 -3.45
C TYR A 153 -9.60 16.36 -2.67
N ASN A 154 -8.99 16.96 -1.65
CA ASN A 154 -9.66 17.94 -0.79
C ASN A 154 -11.00 17.41 -0.21
N GLU A 155 -10.98 16.17 0.30
CA GLU A 155 -12.15 15.42 0.82
C GLU A 155 -13.25 15.12 -0.22
N ALA A 156 -13.05 15.46 -1.50
CA ALA A 156 -13.96 15.13 -2.57
C ALA A 156 -13.54 13.83 -3.28
N VAL A 157 -14.45 12.88 -3.35
CA VAL A 157 -14.26 11.60 -4.06
C VAL A 157 -14.69 11.75 -5.51
N ARG A 158 -13.79 11.46 -6.44
CA ARG A 158 -14.02 11.54 -7.89
C ARG A 158 -13.77 10.17 -8.53
N ASP A 159 -14.68 9.77 -9.42
CA ASP A 159 -14.53 8.56 -10.24
C ASP A 159 -13.60 8.88 -11.41
N LEU A 160 -12.44 8.22 -11.49
CA LEU A 160 -11.47 8.45 -12.55
C LEU A 160 -11.83 7.72 -13.85
N LEU A 161 -12.75 6.75 -13.81
CA LEU A 161 -13.24 6.05 -14.99
C LEU A 161 -14.45 6.76 -15.62
N ARG A 162 -15.05 7.73 -14.89
CA ARG A 162 -16.17 8.56 -15.36
C ARG A 162 -15.90 10.03 -15.06
N PRO A 163 -15.12 10.73 -15.90
CA PRO A 163 -14.70 12.11 -15.65
C PRO A 163 -15.88 13.10 -15.58
N ASP A 164 -17.02 12.77 -16.20
CA ASP A 164 -18.24 13.60 -16.17
C ASP A 164 -19.12 13.35 -14.93
N ALA A 165 -18.74 12.42 -14.05
CA ALA A 165 -19.54 12.08 -12.89
C ALA A 165 -19.45 13.17 -11.80
N THR A 166 -20.59 13.48 -11.19
CA THR A 166 -20.64 14.28 -9.96
C THR A 166 -19.90 13.58 -8.83
N GLN A 167 -19.38 14.36 -7.88
CA GLN A 167 -18.70 13.87 -6.68
C GLN A 167 -19.45 12.68 -6.04
N LEU A 168 -18.73 11.60 -5.78
CA LEU A 168 -19.28 10.40 -5.16
C LEU A 168 -19.56 10.66 -3.68
N ARG A 169 -20.73 10.18 -3.20
CA ARG A 169 -21.05 10.14 -1.77
C ARG A 169 -20.70 8.77 -1.23
N LEU A 170 -20.02 8.74 -0.09
CA LEU A 170 -19.83 7.50 0.67
C LEU A 170 -21.18 7.12 1.29
N LEU A 171 -21.62 5.91 1.03
CA LEU A 171 -22.83 5.32 1.59
C LEU A 171 -22.42 4.06 2.34
N ASP A 172 -22.98 3.88 3.53
CA ASP A 172 -22.81 2.64 4.27
C ASP A 172 -23.69 1.58 3.61
N ASP A 173 -23.07 0.47 3.22
CA ASP A 173 -23.81 -0.73 2.84
C ASP A 173 -23.91 -1.65 4.07
N PRO A 174 -25.12 -1.87 4.61
CA PRO A 174 -25.31 -2.71 5.79
C PRO A 174 -24.85 -4.17 5.58
N GLU A 175 -24.70 -4.65 4.34
CA GLU A 175 -24.23 -6.01 4.06
C GLU A 175 -22.70 -6.15 3.86
N THR A 176 -21.98 -5.04 3.67
CA THR A 176 -20.55 -5.06 3.28
C THR A 176 -19.59 -5.07 4.49
N ILE A 177 -20.09 -4.86 5.70
CA ILE A 177 -19.26 -4.86 6.93
C ILE A 177 -18.79 -6.28 7.31
N GLU A 178 -19.49 -7.33 6.87
CA GLU A 178 -19.00 -8.70 6.99
C GLU A 178 -18.15 -9.08 5.78
N SER A 179 -16.87 -8.66 5.79
CA SER A 179 -15.84 -9.28 4.95
C SER A 179 -15.50 -10.69 5.46
N SER A 180 -16.51 -11.54 5.60
CA SER A 180 -16.30 -12.98 5.50
C SER A 180 -16.36 -13.30 4.02
N ALA A 181 -15.48 -14.17 3.54
CA ALA A 181 -15.70 -14.82 2.25
C ALA A 181 -17.10 -15.43 2.30
N LYS A 182 -18.11 -14.72 1.74
CA LYS A 182 -19.46 -15.26 1.61
C LYS A 182 -19.31 -16.40 0.64
N GLN A 183 -19.10 -17.60 1.19
CA GLN A 183 -19.21 -18.84 0.47
C GLN A 183 -20.68 -18.93 0.09
N PHE A 184 -21.05 -18.28 -1.01
CA PHE A 184 -22.39 -18.33 -1.53
C PHE A 184 -22.60 -19.78 -1.95
N MET A 185 -23.30 -20.55 -1.12
CA MET A 185 -23.81 -21.86 -1.51
C MET A 185 -24.90 -21.61 -2.55
N GLY A 186 -24.48 -21.42 -3.80
CA GLY A 186 -25.38 -21.54 -4.93
C GLY A 186 -26.01 -22.92 -4.95
N ARG A 187 -27.05 -23.12 -5.75
CA ARG A 187 -27.84 -24.36 -5.86
C ARG A 187 -27.07 -25.59 -6.40
N GLY A 188 -25.74 -25.56 -6.39
CA GLY A 188 -24.80 -26.66 -6.59
C GLY A 188 -23.56 -26.41 -5.73
N ASN A 189 -22.76 -27.44 -5.45
CA ASN A 189 -21.58 -27.43 -4.56
C ASN A 189 -20.42 -26.45 -4.94
N SER A 190 -20.66 -25.39 -5.70
CA SER A 190 -19.64 -24.42 -6.10
C SER A 190 -19.51 -23.28 -5.08
N SER A 191 -18.33 -23.13 -4.50
CA SER A 191 -18.00 -22.02 -3.60
C SER A 191 -17.51 -20.80 -4.38
N THR A 192 -18.18 -19.66 -4.24
CA THR A 192 -17.69 -18.37 -4.77
C THR A 192 -16.75 -17.69 -3.78
N LEU A 193 -15.64 -17.13 -4.27
CA LEU A 193 -14.73 -16.28 -3.51
C LEU A 193 -14.87 -14.84 -4.01
N LEU A 194 -14.96 -13.89 -3.08
CA LEU A 194 -14.96 -12.46 -3.37
C LEU A 194 -13.87 -11.79 -2.54
N ALA A 195 -12.95 -11.10 -3.24
CA ALA A 195 -11.88 -10.36 -2.60
C ALA A 195 -11.46 -9.16 -3.45
N CYS A 196 -10.83 -8.20 -2.79
CA CYS A 196 -10.37 -6.95 -3.38
C CYS A 196 -8.89 -6.72 -3.05
N VAL A 197 -8.12 -6.28 -4.04
CA VAL A 197 -6.78 -5.72 -3.87
C VAL A 197 -6.82 -4.23 -4.16
N ASN A 198 -6.41 -3.41 -3.20
CA ASN A 198 -6.36 -1.95 -3.35
C ASN A 198 -4.91 -1.49 -3.61
N PHE A 199 -4.69 -0.73 -4.67
CA PHE A 199 -3.43 -0.05 -4.94
C PHE A 199 -3.61 1.44 -4.67
N VAL A 200 -2.93 1.97 -3.66
CA VAL A 200 -3.19 3.31 -3.13
C VAL A 200 -1.93 4.17 -3.22
N ASP A 201 -1.93 5.15 -4.12
CA ASP A 201 -0.87 6.17 -4.20
C ASP A 201 -1.28 7.40 -3.37
N LEU A 202 -0.64 7.58 -2.21
CA LEU A 202 -0.97 8.68 -1.30
C LEU A 202 -0.29 9.96 -1.75
N ALA A 203 -0.92 11.11 -1.49
CA ALA A 203 -0.28 12.40 -1.69
C ALA A 203 0.97 12.57 -0.79
N GLY A 204 1.88 13.48 -1.20
CA GLY A 204 3.04 13.83 -0.39
C GLY A 204 2.64 14.47 0.94
N SER A 205 3.28 14.04 2.04
CA SER A 205 3.20 14.76 3.32
C SER A 205 4.33 15.77 3.43
N GLU A 206 4.01 17.03 3.19
CA GLU A 206 4.90 18.14 3.53
C GLU A 206 4.40 18.86 4.79
N ARG A 207 5.34 19.34 5.62
CA ARG A 207 5.00 20.13 6.81
C ARG A 207 4.59 21.52 6.39
N ALA A 208 3.42 21.97 6.83
CA ALA A 208 2.93 23.33 6.54
C ALA A 208 3.96 24.42 6.86
N SER A 209 4.66 24.31 8.00
CA SER A 209 5.71 25.26 8.43
C SER A 209 6.95 25.32 7.52
N GLN A 210 7.19 24.29 6.70
CA GLN A 210 8.31 24.23 5.77
C GLN A 210 7.89 24.61 4.35
N THR A 211 6.59 24.82 4.12
CA THR A 211 6.05 25.22 2.83
C THR A 211 5.70 26.71 2.86
N GLN A 212 6.00 27.46 1.80
CA GLN A 212 5.49 28.83 1.61
C GLN A 212 4.04 28.82 1.05
N SER A 213 3.28 27.77 1.38
CA SER A 213 1.94 27.54 0.85
C SER A 213 0.91 28.45 1.54
N ALA A 214 0.09 29.14 0.75
CA ALA A 214 -0.99 29.99 1.23
C ALA A 214 -2.33 29.61 0.58
N GLY A 215 -3.45 30.09 1.17
CA GLY A 215 -4.79 29.92 0.61
C GLY A 215 -5.18 28.45 0.40
N MET A 216 -5.62 28.11 -0.82
CA MET A 216 -6.09 26.76 -1.15
C MET A 216 -5.01 25.68 -0.97
N ARG A 217 -3.74 25.98 -1.28
CA ARG A 217 -2.64 25.01 -1.12
C ARG A 217 -2.37 24.66 0.35
N LEU A 218 -2.55 25.62 1.25
CA LEU A 218 -2.43 25.36 2.69
C LEU A 218 -3.58 24.48 3.20
N LYS A 219 -4.81 24.72 2.72
CA LYS A 219 -5.96 23.87 3.02
C LYS A 219 -5.75 22.45 2.51
N GLU A 220 -5.30 22.29 1.27
CA GLU A 220 -4.95 20.99 0.68
C GLU A 220 -3.93 20.23 1.54
N GLY A 221 -2.82 20.89 1.91
CA GLY A 221 -1.81 20.29 2.79
C GLY A 221 -2.35 19.92 4.17
N SER A 222 -3.32 20.67 4.71
CA SER A 222 -3.98 20.34 5.97
C SER A 222 -4.82 19.05 5.86
N HIS A 223 -5.59 18.92 4.78
CA HIS A 223 -6.39 17.72 4.50
C HIS A 223 -5.50 16.48 4.32
N ILE A 224 -4.42 16.59 3.54
CA ILE A 224 -3.46 15.50 3.36
C ILE A 224 -2.88 15.03 4.71
N ASN A 225 -2.40 15.97 5.54
CA ASN A 225 -1.83 15.64 6.84
C ASN A 225 -2.86 15.02 7.80
N ARG A 226 -4.12 15.48 7.76
CA ARG A 226 -5.20 14.91 8.56
C ARG A 226 -5.51 13.47 8.14
N SER A 227 -5.65 13.19 6.85
CA SER A 227 -5.93 11.84 6.33
C SER A 227 -4.80 10.86 6.66
N LEU A 228 -3.55 11.30 6.51
CA LEU A 228 -2.37 10.49 6.85
C LEU A 228 -2.23 10.23 8.35
N LEU A 229 -2.57 11.20 9.20
CA LEU A 229 -2.60 11.00 10.65
C LEU A 229 -3.63 9.93 11.03
N THR A 230 -4.83 10.00 10.44
CA THR A 230 -5.89 9.02 10.66
C THR A 230 -5.48 7.63 10.19
N LEU A 231 -4.96 7.51 8.96
CA LEU A 231 -4.43 6.24 8.44
C LEU A 231 -3.34 5.67 9.36
N GLY A 232 -2.43 6.51 9.83
CA GLY A 232 -1.39 6.13 10.78
C GLY A 232 -1.93 5.68 12.14
N LYS A 233 -3.08 6.19 12.60
CA LYS A 233 -3.76 5.71 13.82
C LYS A 233 -4.38 4.32 13.59
N VAL A 234 -5.08 4.13 12.47
CA VAL A 234 -5.68 2.84 12.09
C VAL A 234 -4.62 1.75 11.97
N ILE A 235 -3.54 2.00 11.24
CA ILE A 235 -2.42 1.05 11.10
C ILE A 235 -1.80 0.68 12.45
N ARG A 236 -1.65 1.65 13.36
CA ARG A 236 -1.15 1.40 14.72
C ARG A 236 -2.11 0.53 15.53
N GLN A 237 -3.41 0.80 15.45
CA GLN A 237 -4.43 -0.01 16.14
C GLN A 237 -4.44 -1.44 15.60
N LEU A 238 -4.44 -1.63 14.28
CA LEU A 238 -4.38 -2.96 13.66
C LEU A 238 -3.08 -3.71 14.04
N ARG A 239 -1.96 -3.00 14.21
CA ARG A 239 -0.72 -3.60 14.74
C ARG A 239 -0.81 -4.02 16.20
N SER A 240 -1.52 -3.25 17.04
CA SER A 240 -1.66 -3.54 18.47
C SER A 240 -2.73 -4.59 18.80
N VAL A 241 -3.58 -4.98 17.85
CA VAL A 241 -4.63 -5.99 18.07
C VAL A 241 -4.08 -7.43 18.14
N LYS A 242 -2.74 -7.63 18.15
CA LYS A 242 -2.16 -8.93 18.45
C LYS A 242 -2.13 -9.22 19.97
N VAL A 243 -2.92 -10.23 20.34
CA VAL A 243 -2.96 -11.05 21.57
C VAL A 243 -3.94 -10.60 22.67
N LEU A 244 -5.17 -11.15 22.60
CA LEU A 244 -5.78 -11.92 23.69
C LEU A 244 -6.12 -13.31 23.17
#